data_AF-K1PLB4-F1
#
_entry.id   AF-K1PLB4-F1
#
_cell.length_a   1.000
_cell.length_b   1.000
_cell.length_c   1.000
_cell.angle_alpha   90.00
_cell.angle_beta   90.00
_cell.angle_gamma   90.00
#
_symmetry.space_group_name_H-M   'P 1'
#
loop_
_entity.id
_entity.type
_entity.pdbx_description
1 polymer ?
#
loop_
_entity_poly.entity_id
_entity_poly.type
_entity_poly.pdbx_seq_one_letter_code
_entity_poly.pdbx_strand_id
1 'polypeptide(L)' 'MQQQCKATYDGPVVNSNTYIHFWVSWANGVISLGRSETVNQTKLIEFTHTNPYPVNFLAVMTGFGTTGNWKFINGK' A
#
# COMPACT_ATOMS: atom_id res chain seq x y z
N MET A 1 10.79 -6.66 -20.48
CA MET A 1 9.83 -7.62 -19.91
C MET A 1 9.48 -7.16 -18.51
N GLN A 2 8.40 -6.37 -18.34
CA GLN A 2 7.90 -6.07 -17.00
C GLN A 2 7.32 -7.39 -16.47
N GLN A 3 7.91 -7.93 -15.40
CA GLN A 3 7.32 -9.07 -14.70
C GLN A 3 5.91 -8.69 -14.26
N GLN A 4 4.98 -9.66 -14.15
CA GLN A 4 3.60 -9.42 -13.75
C GLN A 4 3.56 -8.88 -12.30
N CYS A 5 3.71 -7.57 -12.11
CA CYS A 5 3.54 -6.87 -10.84
C CYS A 5 2.07 -6.56 -10.53
N LYS A 6 1.16 -7.28 -11.18
CA LYS A 6 -0.29 -7.14 -11.04
C LYS A 6 -0.80 -8.18 -10.05
N ALA A 7 -1.28 -7.74 -8.90
CA ALA A 7 -2.10 -8.55 -8.01
C ALA A 7 -3.58 -8.31 -8.32
N THR A 8 -4.40 -9.37 -8.28
CA THR A 8 -5.86 -9.27 -8.41
C THR A 8 -6.49 -9.29 -7.03
N TYR A 9 -7.40 -8.37 -6.78
CA TYR A 9 -8.22 -8.32 -5.57
C TYR A 9 -9.66 -8.11 -5.99
N ASP A 10 -10.56 -9.00 -5.60
CA ASP A 10 -11.95 -9.02 -6.07
C ASP A 10 -12.83 -7.96 -5.38
N GLY A 11 -12.32 -7.29 -4.35
CA GLY A 11 -13.01 -6.23 -3.63
C GLY A 11 -12.65 -4.82 -4.10
N PRO A 12 -13.44 -3.80 -3.70
CA PRO A 12 -13.06 -2.41 -3.90
C PRO A 12 -11.79 -2.11 -3.09
N VAL A 13 -10.74 -1.63 -3.75
CA VAL A 13 -9.50 -1.20 -3.07
C VAL A 13 -9.73 0.14 -2.37
N VAL A 14 -10.37 1.10 -3.05
CA VAL A 14 -10.64 2.46 -2.56
C VAL A 14 -12.14 2.79 -2.54
N ASN A 15 -12.54 3.85 -1.83
CA ASN A 15 -13.93 4.33 -1.72
C ASN A 15 -13.96 5.87 -1.75
N SER A 16 -14.93 6.46 -2.45
CA SER A 16 -15.09 7.92 -2.60
C SER A 16 -15.81 8.60 -1.44
N ASN A 17 -16.56 7.84 -0.63
CA ASN A 17 -17.47 8.35 0.39
C ASN A 17 -16.88 8.28 1.79
N THR A 18 -15.84 7.46 2.00
CA THR A 18 -15.21 7.27 3.31
C THR A 18 -13.70 7.09 3.19
N TYR A 19 -12.96 7.53 4.21
CA TYR A 19 -11.56 7.17 4.35
C TYR A 19 -11.44 5.67 4.63
N ILE A 20 -10.51 5.01 3.94
CA ILE A 20 -10.14 3.62 4.16
C ILE A 20 -8.72 3.60 4.71
N HIS A 21 -8.50 2.80 5.75
CA HIS A 21 -7.19 2.60 6.34
C HIS A 21 -6.35 1.64 5.50
N PHE A 22 -5.12 2.06 5.24
CA PHE A 22 -4.08 1.24 4.64
C PHE A 22 -2.86 1.25 5.54
N TRP A 23 -2.14 0.14 5.53
CA TRP A 23 -0.80 0.06 6.06
C TRP A 23 0.14 -0.41 4.94
N VAL A 24 1.39 0.03 5.03
CA VAL A 24 2.49 -0.40 4.16
C VAL A 24 3.69 -0.74 5.03
N SER A 25 4.40 -1.81 4.70
CA SER A 25 5.62 -2.25 5.40
C SER A 25 6.65 -2.73 4.39
N TRP A 26 7.93 -2.56 4.73
CA TRP A 26 9.09 -3.05 3.99
C TRP A 26 10.06 -3.81 4.91
N ALA A 27 9.56 -4.29 6.06
CA ALA A 27 10.37 -4.98 7.05
C ALA A 27 10.90 -6.33 6.53
N ASN A 28 12.11 -6.70 6.95
CA ASN A 28 12.71 -8.02 6.67
C ASN A 28 12.79 -8.39 5.18
N GLY A 29 12.96 -7.39 4.30
CA GLY A 29 13.03 -7.61 2.86
C GLY A 29 11.71 -8.01 2.22
N VAL A 30 10.57 -7.80 2.88
CA VAL A 30 9.24 -8.05 2.34
C VAL A 30 8.47 -6.74 2.26
N ILE A 31 8.10 -6.35 1.04
CA ILE A 31 7.19 -5.24 0.78
C ILE A 31 5.78 -5.80 0.88
N SER A 32 4.98 -5.22 1.77
CA SER A 32 3.60 -5.64 1.97
C SER A 32 2.68 -4.44 2.15
N LEU A 33 1.45 -4.59 1.65
CA LEU A 33 0.39 -3.61 1.78
C LEU A 33 -0.89 -4.33 2.17
N GLY A 34 -1.67 -3.72 3.07
CA GLY A 34 -2.95 -4.26 3.49
C GLY A 34 -3.95 -3.18 3.87
N ARG A 35 -5.18 -3.63 4.07
CA ARG A 35 -6.35 -2.77 4.36
C ARG A 35 -6.87 -3.05 5.78
N SER A 36 -6.23 -2.40 6.75
CA SER A 36 -6.64 -2.41 8.16
C SER A 36 -5.95 -1.23 8.86
N GLU A 37 -6.40 -0.92 10.07
CA GLU A 37 -5.66 -0.05 11.01
C GLU A 37 -4.44 -0.77 11.60
N THR A 38 -4.45 -2.11 11.62
CA THR A 38 -3.37 -2.94 12.18
C THR A 38 -2.50 -3.52 11.08
N VAL A 39 -1.18 -3.32 11.19
CA VAL A 39 -0.18 -3.90 10.29
C VAL A 39 -0.32 -5.44 10.24
N ASN A 40 -0.11 -6.03 9.05
CA ASN A 40 -0.27 -7.46 8.74
C ASN A 40 -1.71 -8.00 8.65
N GLN A 41 -2.74 -7.23 9.00
CA GLN A 41 -4.13 -7.64 8.77
C GLN A 41 -4.60 -7.31 7.35
N THR A 42 -5.45 -8.17 6.78
CA THR A 42 -6.07 -7.98 5.44
C THR A 42 -5.03 -7.61 4.37
N LYS A 43 -3.99 -8.44 4.24
CA LYS A 43 -2.90 -8.24 3.28
C LYS A 43 -3.44 -8.33 1.86
N LEU A 44 -3.16 -7.32 1.05
CA LEU A 44 -3.56 -7.23 -0.36
C LEU A 44 -2.40 -7.55 -1.30
N ILE A 45 -1.19 -7.11 -0.94
CA ILE A 45 0.02 -7.28 -1.75
C ILE A 45 1.14 -7.78 -0.85
N GLU A 46 1.91 -8.73 -1.37
CA GLU A 46 3.17 -9.18 -0.79
C GLU A 46 4.21 -9.37 -1.89
N PHE A 47 5.42 -8.88 -1.65
CA PHE A 47 6.54 -9.03 -2.56
C PHE A 47 7.85 -9.18 -1.78
N THR A 48 8.56 -10.29 -2.02
CA THR A 48 9.89 -10.52 -1.45
C THR A 48 10.95 -9.82 -2.28
N HIS A 49 11.62 -8.85 -1.67
CA HIS A 49 12.68 -8.09 -2.28
C HIS A 49 14.04 -8.73 -1.95
N THR A 50 14.66 -9.36 -2.95
CA THR A 50 15.88 -10.17 -2.77
C THR A 50 17.13 -9.38 -2.39
N ASN A 51 17.14 -8.06 -2.59
CA ASN A 51 18.26 -7.17 -2.21
C ASN A 51 17.74 -5.87 -1.56
N PRO A 52 17.29 -5.93 -0.30
CA PRO A 52 16.70 -4.78 0.39
C PRO A 52 17.64 -3.59 0.51
N TYR A 53 17.09 -2.38 0.35
CA TYR A 53 17.79 -1.13 0.61
C TYR A 53 16.96 -0.25 1.57
N PRO A 54 17.60 0.73 2.23
CA PRO A 54 16.89 1.64 3.13
C PRO A 54 15.79 2.42 2.40
N VAL A 55 14.57 2.37 2.94
CA VAL A 55 13.44 3.18 2.47
C VAL A 55 13.37 4.44 3.32
N ASN A 56 13.69 5.59 2.72
CA ASN A 56 13.78 6.87 3.42
C ASN A 56 12.54 7.76 3.25
N PHE A 57 11.77 7.53 2.17
CA PHE A 57 10.65 8.38 1.78
C PHE A 57 9.50 7.54 1.23
N LEU A 58 8.28 8.04 1.44
CA LEU A 58 7.05 7.50 0.85
C LEU A 58 6.39 8.59 0.02
N ALA A 59 5.91 8.23 -1.17
CA ALA A 59 5.08 9.09 -1.99
C ALA A 59 3.71 8.42 -2.20
N VAL A 60 2.65 9.23 -2.21
CA VAL A 60 1.30 8.81 -2.58
C VAL A 60 0.81 9.69 -3.72
N MET A 61 0.06 9.12 -4.64
CA MET A 61 -0.57 9.86 -5.73
C MET A 61 -1.94 9.28 -6.07
N THR A 62 -2.82 10.13 -6.57
CA THR A 62 -4.03 9.69 -7.28
C THR A 62 -3.77 9.64 -8.79
N GLY A 63 -4.55 8.83 -9.50
CA GLY A 63 -4.39 8.65 -10.94
C GLY A 63 -4.58 9.96 -11.72
N PHE A 64 -4.00 10.05 -12.92
CA PHE A 64 -4.12 11.24 -13.77
C PHE A 64 -5.59 11.63 -14.00
N GLY A 65 -5.89 12.93 -13.89
CA GLY A 65 -7.25 13.45 -14.06
C GLY A 65 -8.23 13.12 -12.93
N THR A 66 -7.76 12.56 -11.81
CA THR A 66 -8.60 12.20 -10.66
C THR A 66 -8.23 12.98 -9.40
N THR A 67 -9.23 13.26 -8.57
CA THR A 67 -9.04 13.82 -7.23
C THR A 67 -9.14 12.70 -6.19
N GLY A 68 -8.27 12.71 -5.20
CA GLY A 68 -8.41 11.85 -4.02
C GLY A 68 -7.81 12.52 -2.80
N ASN A 69 -8.36 12.20 -1.63
CA ASN A 69 -7.95 12.76 -0.36
C ASN A 69 -7.14 11.73 0.42
N TRP A 70 -5.97 12.14 0.90
CA TRP A 70 -5.08 11.30 1.71
C TRP A 70 -4.92 11.90 3.09
N LYS A 71 -5.01 11.06 4.11
CA LYS A 71 -4.73 11.43 5.49
C LYS A 71 -3.62 10.53 6.04
N PHE A 72 -2.53 11.15 6.46
CA PHE A 72 -1.48 10.48 7.20
C PHE A 72 -1.80 10.61 8.68
N ILE A 73 -2.12 9.48 9.30
CA ILE A 73 -2.23 9.41 10.75
C ILE A 73 -0.82 9.41 11.31
N ASN A 74 -0.50 10.43 12.12
CA ASN A 74 0.73 10.41 12.89
C ASN A 74 0.64 9.24 13.87
N GLY A 75 1.43 8.20 13.64
CA GLY A 75 1.72 7.21 14.66
C GLY A 75 2.39 7.92 15.82
N LYS A 76 1.77 7.88 17.00
CA LYS A 76 2.54 8.06 18.23
C LYS A 76 3.43 6.85 18.43
#